data_AF-A0A353HAT5-F1
#
_entry.id   AF-A0A353HAT5-F1
#
_cell.length_a   1.000
_cell.length_b   1.000
_cell.length_c   1.000
_cell.angle_alpha   90.00
_cell.angle_beta   90.00
_cell.angle_gamma   90.00
#
_symmetry.space_group_name_H-M   'P 1'
#
loop_
_entity.id
_entity.type
_entity.pdbx_description
1 polymer ?
#
loop_
_entity_poly.entity_id
_entity_poly.type
_entity_poly.pdbx_seq_one_letter_code
_entity_poly.pdbx_strand_id
1 'polypeptide(L)'
;MDVCKYCLSLPYPSVDGKVDNRTLAQIMQSIGGKDGEMTACTQYIFEYVVFDGRKQDKFAGELKGIAICEMKHYELLSGAVLSFGGEPLVSGAYSFWNGSYLNYCYDAKSLLQNNIYAEQIAIKDYEKIIQTTDNDSLKRLIGRIIMDEQLHITIFEKLLKSI
;
A
#
# COMPACT_ATOMS: atom_id res chain seq x y z
N MET A 1 11.05 -6.47 15.36
CA MET A 1 9.67 -6.77 14.92
C MET A 1 9.80 -7.76 13.79
N ASP A 2 9.05 -8.86 13.85
CA ASP A 2 9.10 -9.87 12.80
C ASP A 2 8.27 -9.38 11.60
N VAL A 3 8.95 -8.85 10.58
CA VAL A 3 8.32 -8.27 9.37
C VAL A 3 7.51 -9.33 8.62
N CYS A 4 7.82 -10.63 8.80
CA CYS A 4 7.10 -11.76 8.18
C CYS A 4 5.63 -11.89 8.61
N LYS A 5 5.18 -11.18 9.64
CA LYS A 5 3.77 -11.21 10.05
C LYS A 5 2.87 -10.40 9.11
N TYR A 6 3.40 -9.35 8.50
CA TYR A 6 2.64 -8.35 7.75
C TYR A 6 2.85 -8.45 6.25
N CYS A 7 4.01 -8.95 5.84
CA CYS A 7 4.27 -9.35 4.47
C CYS A 7 4.55 -10.85 4.41
N LEU A 8 4.10 -11.54 3.37
CA LEU A 8 4.41 -12.96 3.19
C LEU A 8 5.92 -13.18 3.06
N SER A 9 6.39 -14.32 3.55
CA SER A 9 7.80 -14.75 3.50
C SER A 9 8.22 -15.25 2.10
N LEU A 10 7.79 -14.53 1.07
CA LEU A 10 8.13 -14.76 -0.33
C LEU A 10 8.91 -13.55 -0.87
N PRO A 11 10.00 -13.76 -1.62
CA PRO A 11 10.81 -12.66 -2.14
C PRO A 11 10.03 -11.83 -3.17
N TYR A 12 10.30 -10.51 -3.21
CA TYR A 12 9.79 -9.64 -4.26
C TYR A 12 10.60 -9.83 -5.56
N PRO A 13 9.94 -10.12 -6.70
CA PRO A 13 10.62 -10.22 -7.99
C PRO A 13 11.26 -8.90 -8.40
N SER A 14 12.42 -8.96 -9.07
CA SER A 14 13.00 -7.79 -9.71
C SER A 14 12.22 -7.39 -10.95
N VAL A 15 12.23 -6.09 -11.26
CA VAL A 15 11.62 -5.51 -12.46
C VAL A 15 12.69 -5.13 -13.47
N ASP A 16 12.39 -5.36 -14.75
CA ASP A 16 13.27 -5.10 -15.88
C ASP A 16 12.49 -4.68 -17.14
N GLY A 17 13.20 -4.29 -18.19
CA GLY A 17 12.60 -3.94 -19.47
C GLY A 17 12.06 -2.51 -19.53
N LYS A 18 10.96 -2.32 -20.25
CA LYS A 18 10.33 -1.01 -20.48
C LYS A 18 8.82 -1.12 -20.29
N VAL A 19 8.20 0.02 -20.04
CA VAL A 19 6.74 0.17 -20.03
C VAL A 19 6.36 1.42 -20.83
N ASP A 20 5.09 1.51 -21.22
CA ASP A 20 4.55 2.72 -21.83
C ASP A 20 4.24 3.79 -20.78
N ASN A 21 4.03 5.03 -21.25
CA ASN A 21 3.74 6.16 -20.36
C ASN A 21 2.44 5.97 -19.57
N ARG A 22 1.50 5.18 -20.11
CA ARG A 22 0.24 4.86 -19.42
C ARG A 22 0.50 4.00 -18.20
N THR A 23 1.22 2.90 -18.35
CA THR A 23 1.63 2.02 -17.26
C THR A 23 2.44 2.81 -16.23
N LEU A 24 3.38 3.64 -16.68
CA LEU A 24 4.17 4.49 -15.78
C LEU A 24 3.28 5.41 -14.94
N ALA A 25 2.30 6.09 -15.56
CA ALA A 25 1.35 6.93 -14.84
C ALA A 25 0.47 6.15 -13.86
N GLN A 26 0.11 4.90 -14.16
CA GLN A 26 -0.62 4.04 -13.23
C GLN A 26 0.23 3.64 -12.03
N ILE A 27 1.52 3.31 -12.22
CA ILE A 27 2.43 3.02 -11.10
C ILE A 27 2.60 4.27 -10.23
N MET A 28 2.75 5.45 -10.84
CA MET A 28 2.81 6.72 -10.11
C MET A 28 1.55 6.97 -9.29
N GLN A 29 0.37 6.68 -9.85
CA GLN A 29 -0.90 6.71 -9.13
C GLN A 29 -0.90 5.76 -7.93
N SER A 30 -0.38 4.54 -8.05
CA SER A 30 -0.23 3.59 -6.94
C SER A 30 0.83 4.03 -5.92
N ILE A 31 1.79 4.89 -6.26
CA ILE A 31 2.77 5.44 -5.30
C ILE A 31 2.17 6.58 -4.49
N GLY A 32 1.74 7.65 -5.16
CA GLY A 32 1.43 8.94 -4.54
C GLY A 32 -0.04 9.36 -4.65
N GLY A 33 -0.91 8.51 -5.18
CA GLY A 33 -2.35 8.75 -5.24
C GLY A 33 -3.03 8.68 -3.87
N LYS A 34 -4.30 9.09 -3.83
CA LYS A 34 -5.14 9.04 -2.63
C LYS A 34 -5.26 7.62 -2.07
N ASP A 35 -5.33 6.62 -2.93
CA ASP A 35 -5.45 5.21 -2.54
C ASP A 35 -4.12 4.46 -2.81
N GLY A 36 -3.00 5.19 -2.89
CA GLY A 36 -1.66 4.63 -3.12
C GLY A 36 -0.86 4.40 -1.85
N GLU A 37 0.32 3.78 -2.02
CA GLU A 37 1.20 3.29 -0.97
C GLU A 37 1.65 4.35 0.02
N MET A 38 1.95 5.56 -0.45
CA MET A 38 2.29 6.66 0.44
C MET A 38 1.13 7.02 1.37
N THR A 39 -0.11 6.95 0.87
CA THR A 39 -1.30 7.20 1.69
C THR A 39 -1.53 6.05 2.66
N ALA A 40 -1.46 4.79 2.23
CA ALA A 40 -1.61 3.64 3.12
C ALA A 40 -0.57 3.65 4.26
N CYS A 41 0.70 3.82 3.92
CA CYS A 41 1.81 3.91 4.88
C CYS A 41 1.56 5.00 5.93
N THR A 42 1.25 6.23 5.50
CA THR A 42 1.05 7.36 6.42
C THR A 42 -0.27 7.29 7.18
N GLN A 43 -1.33 6.73 6.60
CA GLN A 43 -2.58 6.45 7.27
C GLN A 43 -2.32 5.50 8.45
N TYR A 44 -1.65 4.38 8.22
CA TYR A 44 -1.42 3.39 9.27
C TYR A 44 -0.42 3.88 10.32
N ILE A 45 0.53 4.75 9.97
CA ILE A 45 1.37 5.49 10.95
C ILE A 45 0.50 6.38 11.84
N PHE A 46 -0.37 7.20 11.24
CA PHE A 46 -1.26 8.10 11.99
C PHE A 46 -2.12 7.30 12.97
N GLU A 47 -2.76 6.23 12.50
CA GLU A 47 -3.64 5.40 13.31
C GLU A 47 -2.88 4.68 14.42
N TYR A 48 -1.70 4.11 14.11
CA TYR A 48 -0.80 3.55 15.10
C TYR A 48 -0.55 4.54 16.25
N VAL A 49 -0.13 5.77 15.94
CA VAL A 49 0.18 6.80 16.94
C VAL A 49 -1.06 7.12 17.79
N VAL A 50 -2.24 7.20 17.18
CA VAL A 50 -3.51 7.44 17.89
C VAL A 50 -3.85 6.29 18.85
N PHE A 51 -3.75 5.04 18.40
CA PHE A 51 -4.10 3.88 19.24
C PHE A 51 -3.08 3.59 20.33
N ASP A 52 -1.80 3.84 20.06
CA ASP A 52 -0.71 3.74 21.05
C ASP A 52 -0.93 4.75 22.18
N GLY A 53 -1.25 6.01 21.83
CA GLY A 53 -1.61 7.04 22.81
C GLY A 53 -2.85 6.71 23.65
N ARG A 54 -3.74 5.83 23.15
CA ARG A 54 -4.93 5.33 23.85
C ARG A 54 -4.69 4.04 24.63
N LYS A 55 -3.44 3.54 24.68
CA LYS A 55 -3.08 2.25 25.32
C LYS A 55 -3.83 1.07 24.74
N GLN A 56 -4.09 1.10 23.43
CA GLN A 56 -4.70 -0.01 22.68
C GLN A 56 -3.62 -0.79 21.92
N ASP A 57 -2.67 -1.34 22.68
CA ASP A 57 -1.39 -1.90 22.19
C ASP A 57 -1.57 -2.94 21.08
N LYS A 58 -2.65 -3.74 21.15
CA LYS A 58 -2.98 -4.71 20.10
C LYS A 58 -3.19 -4.03 18.74
N PHE A 59 -4.05 -3.01 18.67
CA PHE A 59 -4.33 -2.29 17.43
C PHE A 59 -3.10 -1.54 16.94
N ALA A 60 -2.43 -0.85 17.88
CA ALA A 60 -1.20 -0.10 17.60
C ALA A 60 -0.12 -1.00 16.97
N GLY A 61 0.09 -2.19 17.54
CA GLY A 61 1.08 -3.16 17.04
C GLY A 61 0.78 -3.66 15.63
N GLU A 62 -0.48 -4.01 15.33
CA GLU A 62 -0.85 -4.45 13.97
C GLU A 62 -0.69 -3.32 12.94
N LEU A 63 -1.18 -2.12 13.24
CA LEU A 63 -1.11 -0.97 12.33
C LEU A 63 0.33 -0.56 12.03
N LYS A 64 1.19 -0.54 13.06
CA LYS A 64 2.62 -0.27 12.89
C LYS A 64 3.30 -1.29 11.98
N GLY A 65 2.93 -2.56 12.12
CA GLY A 65 3.47 -3.64 11.32
C GLY A 65 3.10 -3.51 9.84
N ILE A 66 1.82 -3.24 9.56
CA ILE A 66 1.32 -3.03 8.20
C ILE A 66 1.96 -1.78 7.59
N ALA A 67 2.06 -0.67 8.33
CA ALA A 67 2.73 0.56 7.87
C ALA A 67 4.17 0.32 7.37
N ILE A 68 4.92 -0.57 8.05
CA ILE A 68 6.28 -0.94 7.61
C ILE A 68 6.24 -1.74 6.30
N CYS A 69 5.22 -2.58 6.09
CA CYS A 69 5.01 -3.29 4.83
C CYS A 69 4.71 -2.30 3.69
N GLU A 70 3.82 -1.31 3.92
CA GLU A 70 3.51 -0.31 2.89
C GLU A 70 4.70 0.59 2.53
N MET A 71 5.55 0.91 3.50
CA MET A 71 6.82 1.57 3.21
C MET A 71 7.66 0.74 2.23
N LYS A 72 7.62 -0.59 2.34
CA LYS A 72 8.32 -1.48 1.42
C LYS A 72 7.66 -1.53 0.04
N HIS A 73 6.34 -1.55 -0.03
CA HIS A 73 5.60 -1.48 -1.30
C HIS A 73 5.90 -0.17 -2.05
N TYR A 74 5.87 0.96 -1.34
CA TYR A 74 6.32 2.26 -1.85
C TYR A 74 7.73 2.17 -2.46
N GLU A 75 8.71 1.63 -1.72
CA GLU A 75 10.09 1.46 -2.23
C GLU A 75 10.14 0.63 -3.52
N LEU A 76 9.38 -0.46 -3.58
CA LEU A 76 9.37 -1.37 -4.72
C LEU A 76 8.80 -0.71 -5.98
N LEU A 77 7.68 0.01 -5.85
CA LEU A 77 7.05 0.71 -6.98
C LEU A 77 7.89 1.90 -7.44
N SER A 78 8.43 2.70 -6.52
CA SER A 78 9.37 3.78 -6.86
C SER A 78 10.62 3.23 -7.55
N GLY A 79 11.13 2.08 -7.10
CA GLY A 79 12.24 1.37 -7.75
C GLY A 79 11.88 0.89 -9.16
N ALA A 80 10.65 0.43 -9.39
CA ALA A 80 10.17 0.06 -10.72
C ALA A 80 10.12 1.28 -11.66
N VAL A 81 9.59 2.43 -11.19
CA VAL A 81 9.59 3.69 -11.94
C VAL A 81 11.00 4.09 -12.38
N LEU A 82 11.97 4.06 -11.46
CA LEU A 82 13.38 4.34 -11.76
C LEU A 82 13.95 3.36 -12.79
N SER A 83 13.64 2.07 -12.65
CA SER A 83 14.14 1.02 -13.56
C SER A 83 13.62 1.20 -14.99
N PHE A 84 12.46 1.82 -15.16
CA PHE A 84 11.90 2.17 -16.46
C PHE A 84 12.38 3.53 -17.01
N GLY A 85 13.27 4.21 -16.29
CA GLY A 85 13.81 5.52 -16.66
C GLY A 85 12.89 6.70 -16.32
N GLY A 86 11.88 6.49 -15.47
CA GLY A 86 11.02 7.54 -14.93
C GLY A 86 11.58 8.16 -13.65
N GLU A 87 10.92 9.22 -13.18
CA GLU A 87 11.22 9.87 -11.89
C GLU A 87 10.12 9.52 -10.88
N PRO A 88 10.45 8.93 -9.71
CA PRO A 88 9.47 8.46 -8.73
C PRO A 88 8.98 9.61 -7.85
N LEU A 89 8.40 10.63 -8.47
CA LEU A 89 7.71 11.71 -7.75
C LEU A 89 6.62 11.11 -6.86
N VAL A 90 6.50 11.62 -5.63
CA VAL A 90 5.42 11.23 -4.72
C VAL A 90 4.13 11.95 -5.16
N SER A 91 3.56 11.49 -6.26
CA SER A 91 2.41 12.13 -6.92
C SER A 91 1.52 11.09 -7.57
N GLY A 92 0.21 11.33 -7.52
CA GLY A 92 -0.73 10.67 -8.43
C GLY A 92 -0.71 11.29 -9.82
N ALA A 93 -1.69 10.92 -10.65
CA ALA A 93 -1.77 11.37 -12.05
C ALA A 93 -1.89 12.89 -12.25
N TYR A 94 -2.39 13.64 -11.25
CA TYR A 94 -2.73 15.07 -11.39
C TYR A 94 -2.14 15.98 -10.31
N SER A 95 -1.60 15.42 -9.22
CA SER A 95 -1.17 16.20 -8.07
C SER A 95 -0.15 15.46 -7.21
N PHE A 96 0.74 16.22 -6.58
CA PHE A 96 1.60 15.72 -5.52
C PHE A 96 0.76 15.23 -4.34
N TRP A 97 1.26 14.17 -3.72
CA TRP A 97 0.71 13.65 -2.49
C TRP A 97 0.71 14.72 -1.41
N ASN A 98 -0.33 14.75 -0.58
CA ASN A 98 -0.39 15.63 0.58
C ASN A 98 -1.25 15.01 1.68
N GLY A 99 -1.07 15.51 2.90
CA GLY A 99 -1.71 14.96 4.10
C GLY A 99 -3.25 15.08 4.15
N SER A 100 -3.90 15.71 3.17
CA SER A 100 -5.37 15.71 3.07
C SER A 100 -5.95 14.39 2.53
N TYR A 101 -5.11 13.50 2.00
CA TYR A 101 -5.55 12.17 1.55
C TYR A 101 -5.86 11.22 2.71
N LEU A 102 -5.30 11.47 3.90
CA LEU A 102 -5.57 10.68 5.10
C LEU A 102 -7.02 10.87 5.57
N ASN A 103 -7.58 9.81 6.11
CA ASN A 103 -8.84 9.81 6.83
C ASN A 103 -8.58 9.95 8.34
N TYR A 104 -8.85 11.13 8.89
CA TYR A 104 -8.66 11.43 10.32
C TYR A 104 -9.83 10.94 11.20
N CYS A 105 -10.37 9.76 10.91
CA CYS A 105 -11.37 9.12 11.75
C CYS A 105 -10.72 8.55 13.03
N TYR A 106 -11.44 8.67 14.15
CA TYR A 106 -10.98 8.23 15.46
C TYR A 106 -11.74 7.02 16.02
N ASP A 107 -12.83 6.63 15.37
CA ASP A 107 -13.62 5.45 15.76
C ASP A 107 -12.99 4.19 15.19
N ALA A 108 -12.70 3.20 16.05
CA ALA A 108 -11.94 2.02 15.68
C ALA A 108 -12.64 1.15 14.63
N LYS A 109 -13.97 1.03 14.72
CA LYS A 109 -14.75 0.25 13.77
C LYS A 109 -14.72 0.89 12.38
N SER A 110 -15.03 2.18 12.32
CA SER A 110 -15.07 2.95 11.07
C SER A 110 -13.70 3.00 10.41
N LEU A 111 -12.65 3.19 11.19
CA LEU A 111 -11.25 3.19 10.75
C LEU A 111 -10.88 1.86 10.07
N LEU A 112 -11.12 0.72 10.73
CA LEU A 112 -10.80 -0.58 10.14
C LEU A 112 -11.61 -0.89 8.88
N GLN A 113 -12.86 -0.44 8.82
CA GLN A 113 -13.68 -0.55 7.61
C GLN A 113 -13.12 0.29 6.46
N ASN A 114 -12.62 1.49 6.75
CA ASN A 114 -11.97 2.34 5.76
C ASN A 114 -10.66 1.71 5.26
N ASN A 115 -9.87 1.10 6.15
CA ASN A 115 -8.62 0.44 5.76
C ASN A 115 -8.89 -0.76 4.85
N ILE A 116 -9.85 -1.63 5.21
CA ILE A 116 -10.26 -2.75 4.35
C ILE A 116 -10.68 -2.24 2.97
N TYR A 117 -11.46 -1.15 2.92
CA TYR A 117 -11.88 -0.56 1.65
C TYR A 117 -10.68 0.00 0.86
N ALA A 118 -9.74 0.68 1.52
CA ALA A 118 -8.54 1.21 0.88
C ALA A 118 -7.70 0.10 0.24
N GLU A 119 -7.47 -1.01 0.96
CA GLU A 119 -6.75 -2.18 0.42
C GLU A 119 -7.46 -2.79 -0.78
N GLN A 120 -8.79 -2.88 -0.74
CA GLN A 120 -9.57 -3.36 -1.88
C GLN A 120 -9.46 -2.46 -3.10
N ILE A 121 -9.28 -1.14 -2.92
CA ILE A 121 -9.05 -0.20 -4.02
C ILE A 121 -7.63 -0.35 -4.56
N ALA A 122 -6.62 -0.44 -3.69
CA ALA A 122 -5.23 -0.69 -4.09
C ALA A 122 -5.11 -1.96 -4.95
N ILE A 123 -5.71 -3.08 -4.50
CA ILE A 123 -5.75 -4.34 -5.27
C ILE A 123 -6.39 -4.14 -6.65
N LYS A 124 -7.52 -3.41 -6.74
CA LYS A 124 -8.19 -3.17 -8.04
C LYS A 124 -7.33 -2.34 -8.98
N ASP A 125 -6.64 -1.32 -8.46
CA ASP A 125 -5.72 -0.51 -9.25
C ASP A 125 -4.52 -1.34 -9.74
N TYR A 126 -4.01 -2.25 -8.91
CA TYR A 126 -2.99 -3.22 -9.29
C TYR A 126 -3.44 -4.22 -10.35
N GLU A 127 -4.62 -4.81 -10.20
CA GLU A 127 -5.21 -5.70 -11.19
C GLU A 127 -5.38 -4.99 -12.54
N LYS A 128 -5.77 -3.72 -12.52
CA LYS A 128 -5.85 -2.90 -13.73
C LYS A 128 -4.50 -2.71 -14.40
N ILE A 129 -3.43 -2.48 -13.64
CA ILE A 129 -2.06 -2.41 -14.20
C ILE A 129 -1.68 -3.74 -14.85
N ILE A 130 -1.90 -4.85 -14.15
CA ILE A 130 -1.60 -6.20 -14.66
C ILE A 130 -2.32 -6.48 -15.99
N GLN A 131 -3.59 -6.05 -16.10
CA GLN A 131 -4.40 -6.24 -17.30
C GLN A 131 -3.96 -5.36 -18.49
N THR A 132 -3.35 -4.20 -18.22
CA THR A 132 -3.03 -3.23 -19.29
C THR A 132 -1.57 -3.20 -19.70
N THR A 133 -0.66 -3.71 -18.88
CA THR A 133 0.77 -3.72 -19.20
C THR A 133 1.18 -4.98 -19.95
N ASP A 134 2.15 -4.86 -20.86
CA ASP A 134 2.80 -6.01 -21.51
C ASP A 134 4.06 -6.47 -20.74
N ASN A 135 4.46 -5.76 -19.69
CA ASN A 135 5.68 -6.06 -18.95
C ASN A 135 5.45 -7.17 -17.90
N ASP A 136 5.97 -8.38 -18.17
CA ASP A 136 5.76 -9.53 -17.29
C ASP A 136 6.52 -9.45 -15.96
N SER A 137 7.67 -8.77 -15.89
CA SER A 137 8.39 -8.61 -14.62
C SER A 137 7.66 -7.67 -13.67
N LEU A 138 7.04 -6.61 -14.20
CA LEU A 138 6.13 -5.75 -13.46
C LEU A 138 4.89 -6.52 -12.97
N LYS A 139 4.26 -7.34 -13.83
CA LYS A 139 3.11 -8.18 -13.42
C LYS A 139 3.45 -9.08 -12.24
N ARG A 140 4.64 -9.68 -12.23
CA ARG A 140 5.10 -10.53 -11.12
C ARG A 140 5.33 -9.74 -9.84
N LEU A 141 5.93 -8.55 -9.92
CA LEU A 141 6.12 -7.69 -8.75
C LEU A 141 4.76 -7.28 -8.16
N ILE A 142 3.86 -6.74 -8.99
CA ILE A 142 2.53 -6.29 -8.55
C ILE A 142 1.71 -7.47 -8.00
N GLY A 143 1.75 -8.62 -8.67
CA GLY A 143 1.09 -9.83 -8.20
C GLY A 143 1.59 -10.27 -6.82
N ARG A 144 2.88 -10.06 -6.52
CA ARG A 144 3.43 -10.31 -5.18
C ARG A 144 2.91 -9.29 -4.16
N ILE A 145 2.87 -8.01 -4.49
CA ILE A 145 2.32 -6.95 -3.61
C ILE A 145 0.85 -7.22 -3.26
N ILE A 146 0.02 -7.59 -4.25
CA ILE A 146 -1.39 -7.96 -4.03
C ILE A 146 -1.56 -9.04 -2.95
N MET A 147 -0.63 -10.00 -2.85
CA MET A 147 -0.71 -11.04 -1.82
C MET A 147 -0.53 -10.47 -0.41
N ASP A 148 0.27 -9.41 -0.24
CA ASP A 148 0.41 -8.71 1.03
C ASP A 148 -0.86 -7.90 1.33
N GLU A 149 -1.47 -7.22 0.34
CA GLU A 149 -2.73 -6.50 0.56
C GLU A 149 -3.88 -7.42 0.98
N GLN A 150 -3.94 -8.63 0.43
CA GLN A 150 -4.91 -9.64 0.88
C GLN A 150 -4.65 -10.10 2.32
N LEU A 151 -3.38 -10.16 2.73
CA LEU A 151 -3.02 -10.42 4.12
C LEU A 151 -3.42 -9.25 5.03
N HIS A 152 -3.19 -8.00 4.60
CA HIS A 152 -3.60 -6.80 5.32
C HIS A 152 -5.12 -6.77 5.57
N ILE A 153 -5.93 -7.01 4.53
CA ILE A 153 -7.39 -7.17 4.66
C ILE A 153 -7.74 -8.24 5.70
N THR A 154 -7.09 -9.41 5.64
CA THR A 154 -7.33 -10.50 6.58
C THR A 154 -7.01 -10.08 8.03
N ILE A 155 -5.95 -9.30 8.25
CA ILE A 155 -5.58 -8.77 9.57
C ILE A 155 -6.61 -7.75 10.04
N PHE A 156 -7.01 -6.80 9.20
CA PHE A 156 -8.03 -5.80 9.54
C PHE A 156 -9.39 -6.44 9.85
N GLU A 157 -9.82 -7.44 9.09
CA GLU A 157 -11.05 -8.18 9.38
C GLU A 157 -11.00 -8.91 10.74
N LYS A 158 -9.84 -9.49 11.09
CA LYS A 158 -9.65 -10.12 12.41
C LYS A 158 -9.70 -9.09 13.54
N LEU A 159 -9.11 -7.92 13.34
CA LEU A 159 -9.20 -6.81 14.29
C LEU A 159 -10.65 -6.34 14.46
N LEU A 160 -11.36 -6.15 13.35
CA LEU A 160 -12.75 -5.68 13.34
C LEU A 160 -13.69 -6.66 14.06
N LYS A 161 -13.48 -7.97 13.92
CA LYS A 161 -14.22 -9.01 14.64
C LYS A 161 -13.91 -9.07 16.14
N SER A 162 -12.83 -8.42 16.58
CA SER A 162 -12.42 -8.38 17.99
C SER A 162 -12.87 -7.13 18.74
N ILE A 163 -13.62 -6.25 18.08
CA ILE A 163 -14.26 -5.06 18.66
C ILE A 163 -15.70 -5.39 19.04
#